data_AF-C7CDP3-F1
#
_entry.id   AF-C7CDP3-F1
#
_cell.length_a   1.000
_cell.length_b   1.000
_cell.length_c   1.000
_cell.angle_alpha   90.00
_cell.angle_beta   90.00
_cell.angle_gamma   90.00
#
_symmetry.space_group_name_H-M   'P 1'
#
loop_
_entity.id
_entity.type
_entity.pdbx_description
1 polymer ?
#
loop_
_entity_poly.entity_id
_entity_poly.type
_entity_poly.pdbx_seq_one_letter_code
_entity_poly.pdbx_strand_id
1 'polypeptide(L)'
;MRIGTAGALLAASLTTATGVSAQQPSPVGQFNDQTQPRTDPRIAEKPSDPVRVGPLAPWATHMAERGLTFDINIYNFYQANPSAGLRTGEQSNSTYFVLSMTADMQRIANISGGTIKFTQTFFGNVRNLNMAADIGDTTVGYQPPFNPNNNRLSLLTYQQKLLDDRLVIEVGRTHPDRYYGLPPCNSINSCFQDLFYINAGFTSPLYAVWGANAAYQLSPTSYVQAGAFSVNPGTNALSGYDFGYERLSGALVMTEIGTKTDYTMTAYPGRASLTGFFNTADHDDNFKTVFGTSKGLNPGAPVLQKSGTSGIVLTGTQTVWRADGGLVANPHPTAISLYTGTGYSFDPTVPIRFNSFVGVRLDAPDQSRPNDSYGLKMNWQRLSENYTQFLSDANFISGGSGAPYSRDKFVFEANAHFDVGAGVIIEPVVQYVVNPNSFWNPFTARRAKDGFYAGATLVVPLGTLLGLAPG
;
A
#
# COMPACT_ATOMS: atom_id res chain seq x y z
N MET A 1 -32.23 37.60 48.10
CA MET A 1 -32.62 38.18 46.79
C MET A 1 -31.43 38.03 45.84
N ARG A 2 -31.61 37.98 44.50
CA ARG A 2 -30.51 37.96 43.48
C ARG A 2 -29.95 39.40 43.31
N ILE A 3 -28.82 39.75 42.66
CA ILE A 3 -27.87 39.16 41.67
C ILE A 3 -26.44 39.66 42.06
N GLY A 4 -25.29 39.06 41.71
CA GLY A 4 -25.02 37.82 40.97
C GLY A 4 -24.00 37.91 39.80
N THR A 5 -22.89 38.66 39.90
CA THR A 5 -21.84 38.80 38.85
C THR A 5 -20.47 38.27 39.35
N ALA A 6 -19.80 37.26 38.78
CA ALA A 6 -19.41 36.97 37.38
C ALA A 6 -18.13 37.71 36.94
N GLY A 7 -16.96 37.07 37.16
CA GLY A 7 -15.66 37.50 36.63
C GLY A 7 -15.37 36.87 35.26
N ALA A 8 -14.80 37.64 34.34
CA ALA A 8 -14.53 37.18 32.97
C ALA A 8 -13.22 36.39 32.86
N LEU A 9 -13.31 35.06 32.88
CA LEU A 9 -12.23 34.18 32.41
C LEU A 9 -12.19 34.20 30.87
N LEU A 10 -11.06 34.57 30.28
CA LEU A 10 -10.82 34.36 28.85
C LEU A 10 -10.64 32.85 28.60
N ALA A 11 -11.72 32.18 28.25
CA ALA A 11 -11.67 30.82 27.72
C ALA A 11 -11.06 30.86 26.31
N ALA A 12 -9.79 30.45 26.18
CA ALA A 12 -9.16 30.22 24.89
C ALA A 12 -9.85 29.04 24.19
N SER A 13 -10.83 29.33 23.34
CA SER A 13 -11.56 28.32 22.58
C SER A 13 -10.66 27.69 21.54
N LEU A 14 -10.08 26.54 21.89
CA LEU A 14 -9.45 25.61 20.95
C LEU A 14 -10.53 25.07 19.99
N THR A 15 -10.81 25.83 18.93
CA THR A 15 -11.65 25.40 17.83
C THR A 15 -10.93 24.27 17.10
N THR A 16 -11.27 23.03 17.46
CA THR A 16 -10.87 21.83 16.73
C THR A 16 -11.33 21.97 15.28
N ALA A 17 -10.41 22.27 14.37
CA ALA A 17 -10.71 22.32 12.96
C ALA A 17 -11.18 20.93 12.52
N THR A 18 -12.46 20.81 12.17
CA THR A 18 -13.05 19.57 11.64
C THR A 18 -12.65 19.39 10.19
N GLY A 19 -11.34 19.32 9.94
CA GLY A 19 -10.84 18.73 8.72
C GLY A 19 -11.32 17.29 8.66
N VAL A 20 -11.87 16.88 7.51
CA VAL A 20 -12.10 15.46 7.23
C VAL A 20 -10.78 14.75 7.43
N SER A 21 -10.74 13.68 8.24
CA SER A 21 -9.52 12.92 8.51
C SER A 21 -9.02 12.26 7.22
N ALA A 22 -8.21 13.01 6.47
CA ALA A 22 -7.45 12.51 5.34
C ALA A 22 -6.69 11.26 5.80
N GLN A 23 -6.81 10.21 5.01
CA GLN A 23 -6.39 8.88 5.36
C GLN A 23 -4.86 8.83 5.51
N GLN A 24 -4.39 8.94 6.76
CA GLN A 24 -2.96 9.09 7.02
C GLN A 24 -2.21 7.80 6.64
N PRO A 25 -0.95 7.91 6.19
CA PRO A 25 -0.34 6.86 5.40
C PRO A 25 0.27 5.79 6.31
N SER A 26 0.01 4.52 6.01
CA SER A 26 0.74 3.41 6.63
C SER A 26 1.12 2.46 5.50
N PRO A 27 2.37 2.52 5.02
CA PRO A 27 2.76 1.91 3.78
C PRO A 27 2.81 0.40 3.93
N VAL A 28 2.18 -0.26 2.96
CA VAL A 28 2.57 -1.57 2.50
C VAL A 28 2.33 -1.55 0.99
N GLY A 29 3.36 -1.80 0.20
CA GLY A 29 3.20 -2.55 -1.04
C GLY A 29 3.87 -3.89 -0.80
N GLN A 30 3.28 -5.01 -1.22
CA GLN A 30 3.80 -6.36 -0.94
C GLN A 30 4.03 -6.65 0.56
N PHE A 31 3.03 -7.22 1.23
CA PHE A 31 3.40 -8.33 2.11
C PHE A 31 3.84 -9.51 1.23
N ASN A 32 4.70 -10.37 1.79
CA ASN A 32 5.41 -11.43 1.07
C ASN A 32 4.43 -12.40 0.35
N ASP A 33 4.91 -13.26 -0.55
CA ASP A 33 4.08 -14.16 -1.39
C ASP A 33 3.12 -15.10 -0.64
N GLN A 34 3.28 -15.22 0.68
CA GLN A 34 2.40 -15.93 1.62
C GLN A 34 1.10 -15.17 1.97
N THR A 35 1.00 -13.87 1.63
CA THR A 35 -0.02 -12.95 2.19
C THR A 35 -0.94 -12.29 1.15
N GLN A 36 -0.71 -12.53 -0.15
CA GLN A 36 -1.55 -12.06 -1.24
C GLN A 36 -2.70 -13.05 -1.58
N PRO A 37 -3.95 -12.59 -1.70
CA PRO A 37 -5.06 -13.31 -2.35
C PRO A 37 -4.80 -13.52 -3.83
N ARG A 38 -4.16 -14.66 -4.10
CA ARG A 38 -3.82 -15.15 -5.44
C ARG A 38 -5.09 -15.30 -6.30
N THR A 39 -5.37 -14.31 -7.16
CA THR A 39 -6.45 -14.35 -8.16
C THR A 39 -6.06 -15.01 -9.49
N ASP A 40 -4.78 -15.40 -9.67
CA ASP A 40 -4.42 -16.49 -10.60
C ASP A 40 -4.65 -17.83 -9.89
N PRO A 41 -5.52 -18.72 -10.43
CA PRO A 41 -5.83 -20.01 -9.82
C PRO A 41 -4.62 -20.93 -9.57
N ARG A 42 -3.51 -20.75 -10.31
CA ARG A 42 -2.30 -21.60 -10.23
C ARG A 42 -1.16 -20.94 -9.48
N ILE A 43 -1.12 -19.61 -9.38
CA ILE A 43 -0.36 -19.04 -8.24
C ILE A 43 -0.99 -19.56 -6.95
N ALA A 44 -2.31 -19.77 -6.91
CA ALA A 44 -2.99 -20.48 -5.81
C ALA A 44 -2.79 -22.01 -5.76
N GLU A 45 -1.85 -22.61 -6.50
CA GLU A 45 -1.35 -23.94 -6.15
C GLU A 45 -0.53 -23.86 -4.86
N LYS A 46 -1.13 -24.41 -3.80
CA LYS A 46 -0.42 -24.90 -2.62
C LYS A 46 0.44 -26.08 -3.12
N PRO A 47 1.76 -26.14 -2.83
CA PRO A 47 2.56 -27.28 -3.27
C PRO A 47 1.96 -28.59 -2.74
N SER A 48 2.18 -29.70 -3.44
CA SER A 48 1.82 -31.03 -2.97
C SER A 48 2.71 -31.41 -1.79
N ASP A 49 2.14 -31.38 -0.57
CA ASP A 49 2.82 -31.59 0.71
C ASP A 49 4.14 -30.81 0.90
N PRO A 50 4.05 -29.48 1.11
CA PRO A 50 5.21 -28.66 1.40
C PRO A 50 5.70 -28.94 2.82
N VAL A 51 6.96 -29.32 2.95
CA VAL A 51 7.51 -29.89 4.19
C VAL A 51 7.56 -28.81 5.29
N ARG A 52 6.83 -29.05 6.38
CA ARG A 52 6.98 -28.24 7.60
C ARG A 52 8.17 -28.75 8.40
N VAL A 53 9.13 -27.86 8.67
CA VAL A 53 10.31 -28.14 9.50
C VAL A 53 10.31 -27.15 10.66
N GLY A 54 10.38 -27.64 11.89
CA GLY A 54 10.40 -26.79 13.09
C GLY A 54 9.65 -27.39 14.28
N PRO A 55 9.76 -26.78 15.48
CA PRO A 55 9.19 -27.31 16.72
C PRO A 55 7.67 -27.47 16.73
N LEU A 56 6.93 -26.72 15.88
CA LEU A 56 5.47 -26.77 15.79
C LEU A 56 4.97 -27.57 14.57
N ALA A 57 5.87 -28.11 13.74
CA ALA A 57 5.52 -28.87 12.54
C ALA A 57 4.57 -30.06 12.78
N PRO A 58 4.73 -30.89 13.84
CA PRO A 58 3.79 -31.99 14.09
C PRO A 58 2.37 -31.50 14.37
N TRP A 59 2.23 -30.42 15.15
CA TRP A 59 0.94 -29.81 15.45
C TRP A 59 0.34 -29.16 14.19
N ALA A 60 1.13 -28.42 13.42
CA ALA A 60 0.67 -27.71 12.25
C ALA A 60 0.24 -28.63 11.10
N THR A 61 0.90 -29.78 10.94
CA THR A 61 0.46 -30.82 9.99
C THR A 61 -0.85 -31.48 10.46
N HIS A 62 -0.97 -31.86 11.74
CA HIS A 62 -2.22 -32.39 12.30
C HIS A 62 -3.41 -31.42 12.22
N MET A 63 -3.15 -30.11 12.31
CA MET A 63 -4.17 -29.09 12.06
C MET A 63 -4.49 -28.94 10.56
N ALA A 64 -3.50 -29.04 9.68
CA ALA A 64 -3.69 -28.98 8.23
C ALA A 64 -4.50 -30.17 7.68
N GLU A 65 -4.34 -31.36 8.26
CA GLU A 65 -5.18 -32.53 8.00
C GLU A 65 -6.66 -32.25 8.33
N ARG A 66 -6.91 -31.53 9.43
CA ARG A 66 -8.23 -31.03 9.85
C ARG A 66 -8.71 -29.79 9.08
N GLY A 67 -7.97 -29.38 8.04
CA GLY A 67 -8.30 -28.23 7.19
C GLY A 67 -7.89 -26.87 7.72
N LEU A 68 -7.12 -26.78 8.81
CA LEU A 68 -6.71 -25.51 9.42
C LEU A 68 -5.20 -25.30 9.27
N THR A 69 -4.79 -24.29 8.50
CA THR A 69 -3.38 -23.89 8.37
C THR A 69 -3.13 -22.52 8.97
N PHE A 70 -1.99 -22.36 9.65
CA PHE A 70 -1.61 -21.16 10.38
C PHE A 70 -0.27 -20.62 9.88
N ASP A 71 -0.10 -19.31 9.96
CA ASP A 71 1.16 -18.61 9.63
C ASP A 71 1.35 -17.38 10.54
N ILE A 72 2.60 -16.98 10.75
CA ILE A 72 2.99 -15.79 11.52
C ILE A 72 4.15 -15.12 10.78
N ASN A 73 3.88 -14.00 10.12
CA ASN A 73 4.93 -13.18 9.53
C ASN A 73 5.18 -11.94 10.40
N ILE A 74 6.46 -11.64 10.67
CA ILE A 74 6.86 -10.39 11.34
C ILE A 74 7.50 -9.48 10.30
N TYR A 75 7.02 -8.25 10.23
CA TYR A 75 7.63 -7.19 9.43
C TYR A 75 8.11 -6.10 10.38
N ASN A 76 9.35 -5.62 10.25
CA ASN A 76 9.77 -4.39 10.91
C ASN A 76 10.16 -3.35 9.86
N PHE A 77 9.46 -2.23 9.93
CA PHE A 77 9.62 -1.05 9.09
C PHE A 77 10.38 0.01 9.89
N TYR A 78 11.56 0.39 9.42
CA TYR A 78 12.35 1.50 9.96
C TYR A 78 12.54 2.58 8.89
N GLN A 79 12.48 3.84 9.28
CA GLN A 79 12.64 4.99 8.39
C GLN A 79 13.49 6.08 9.03
N ALA A 80 14.29 6.75 8.21
CA ALA A 80 15.05 7.95 8.54
C ALA A 80 14.90 9.01 7.44
N ASN A 81 14.62 10.25 7.84
CA ASN A 81 14.61 11.42 6.98
C ASN A 81 15.82 12.33 7.31
N PRO A 82 17.04 12.00 6.85
CA PRO A 82 18.23 12.79 7.18
C PRO A 82 18.20 14.21 6.60
N SER A 83 17.53 14.47 5.47
CA SER A 83 17.64 15.80 4.81
C SER A 83 16.46 16.28 3.94
N ALA A 84 15.46 15.46 3.63
CA ALA A 84 14.32 15.89 2.80
C ALA A 84 13.23 16.62 3.62
N GLY A 85 12.32 17.33 2.93
CA GLY A 85 11.04 17.75 3.50
C GLY A 85 11.08 18.99 4.40
N LEU A 86 10.18 19.06 5.38
CA LEU A 86 9.90 20.24 6.22
C LEU A 86 10.63 20.21 7.57
N ARG A 87 10.91 19.02 8.10
CA ARG A 87 11.67 18.76 9.34
C ARG A 87 12.57 17.53 9.13
N THR A 88 13.88 17.77 9.23
CA THR A 88 14.96 16.82 8.91
C THR A 88 15.59 16.26 10.19
N GLY A 89 16.22 15.09 10.09
CA GLY A 89 16.78 14.35 11.24
C GLY A 89 15.78 13.42 11.93
N GLU A 90 14.56 13.34 11.41
CA GLU A 90 13.48 12.52 11.95
C GLU A 90 13.66 11.03 11.63
N GLN A 91 13.16 10.18 12.52
CA GLN A 91 13.08 8.73 12.32
C GLN A 91 11.70 8.23 12.75
N SER A 92 11.22 7.14 12.13
CA SER A 92 10.05 6.38 12.59
C SER A 92 10.36 4.88 12.57
N ASN A 93 9.54 4.12 13.30
CA ASN A 93 9.61 2.67 13.30
C ASN A 93 8.21 2.09 13.56
N SER A 94 7.91 0.94 12.97
CA SER A 94 6.83 0.07 13.42
C SER A 94 7.16 -1.40 13.17
N THR A 95 6.69 -2.29 14.04
CA THR A 95 6.79 -3.75 13.89
C THR A 95 5.39 -4.34 13.79
N TYR A 96 5.11 -5.08 12.74
CA TYR A 96 3.83 -5.73 12.48
C TYR A 96 3.98 -7.23 12.76
N PHE A 97 3.12 -7.77 13.61
CA PHE A 97 2.99 -9.22 13.83
C PHE A 97 1.71 -9.67 13.12
N VAL A 98 1.84 -10.25 11.93
CA VAL A 98 0.74 -10.63 11.04
C VAL A 98 0.43 -12.12 11.25
N LEU A 99 -0.59 -12.41 12.04
CA LEU A 99 -1.02 -13.78 12.38
C LEU A 99 -2.16 -14.18 11.46
N SER A 100 -1.94 -15.18 10.62
CA SER A 100 -2.91 -15.66 9.62
C SER A 100 -3.41 -17.07 9.91
N MET A 101 -4.67 -17.31 9.61
CA MET A 101 -5.30 -18.63 9.56
C MET A 101 -6.06 -18.78 8.24
N THR A 102 -5.96 -19.95 7.63
CA THR A 102 -6.78 -20.34 6.48
C THR A 102 -7.48 -21.67 6.81
N ALA A 103 -8.79 -21.71 6.53
CA ALA A 103 -9.66 -22.84 6.78
C ALA A 103 -10.21 -23.38 5.45
N ASP A 104 -9.86 -24.63 5.15
CA ASP A 104 -10.27 -25.41 3.99
C ASP A 104 -11.69 -25.97 4.20
N MET A 105 -12.67 -25.42 3.48
CA MET A 105 -14.07 -25.79 3.67
C MET A 105 -14.44 -27.11 3.00
N GLN A 106 -13.60 -27.65 2.11
CA GLN A 106 -13.75 -29.02 1.61
C GLN A 106 -13.43 -30.03 2.72
N ARG A 107 -12.36 -29.79 3.50
CA ARG A 107 -12.03 -30.62 4.68
C ARG A 107 -12.99 -30.41 5.85
N ILE A 108 -13.43 -29.18 6.11
CA ILE A 108 -14.21 -28.82 7.30
C ILE A 108 -15.72 -29.04 7.12
N ALA A 109 -16.26 -28.82 5.92
CA ALA A 109 -17.71 -28.79 5.66
C ALA A 109 -18.13 -29.47 4.34
N ASN A 110 -17.20 -30.15 3.63
CA ASN A 110 -17.43 -30.73 2.30
C ASN A 110 -17.90 -29.71 1.24
N ILE A 111 -17.44 -28.45 1.34
CA ILE A 111 -17.70 -27.38 0.38
C ILE A 111 -16.49 -27.21 -0.53
N SER A 112 -16.53 -27.87 -1.69
CA SER A 112 -15.43 -27.82 -2.67
C SER A 112 -15.16 -26.40 -3.15
N GLY A 113 -13.87 -26.06 -3.32
CA GLY A 113 -13.41 -24.72 -3.70
C GLY A 113 -13.62 -23.62 -2.65
N GLY A 114 -14.25 -23.92 -1.50
CA GLY A 114 -14.52 -22.97 -0.43
C GLY A 114 -13.36 -22.81 0.55
N THR A 115 -13.04 -21.57 0.92
CA THR A 115 -11.96 -21.24 1.86
C THR A 115 -12.34 -20.04 2.71
N ILE A 116 -12.23 -20.14 4.04
CA ILE A 116 -12.26 -18.96 4.92
C ILE A 116 -10.83 -18.51 5.20
N LYS A 117 -10.55 -17.22 5.08
CA LYS A 117 -9.26 -16.60 5.41
C LYS A 117 -9.44 -15.62 6.56
N PHE A 118 -8.53 -15.64 7.51
CA PHE A 118 -8.50 -14.73 8.66
C PHE A 118 -7.07 -14.24 8.90
N THR A 119 -6.90 -12.94 9.19
CA THR A 119 -5.61 -12.36 9.58
C THR A 119 -5.83 -11.29 10.63
N GLN A 120 -5.20 -11.48 11.79
CA GLN A 120 -5.13 -10.48 12.86
C GLN A 120 -3.71 -9.94 12.92
N THR A 121 -3.58 -8.61 12.90
CA THR A 121 -2.27 -7.96 13.00
C THR A 121 -2.14 -7.22 14.32
N PHE A 122 -0.93 -7.22 14.91
CA PHE A 122 -0.56 -6.40 16.06
C PHE A 122 0.58 -5.47 15.71
N PHE A 123 0.56 -4.26 16.27
CA PHE A 123 1.54 -3.20 16.04
C PHE A 123 2.37 -2.97 17.31
N GLY A 124 3.68 -3.18 17.20
CA GLY A 124 4.66 -3.03 18.28
C GLY A 124 5.81 -2.09 17.90
N ASN A 125 6.55 -1.59 18.89
CA ASN A 125 7.65 -0.64 18.72
C ASN A 125 7.32 0.56 17.81
N VAL A 126 6.06 1.01 17.85
CA VAL A 126 5.58 2.17 17.08
C VAL A 126 6.26 3.44 17.59
N ARG A 127 6.94 4.16 16.70
CA ARG A 127 7.66 5.40 17.01
C ARG A 127 7.44 6.43 15.91
N ASN A 128 7.17 7.67 16.31
CA ASN A 128 6.98 8.84 15.46
C ASN A 128 5.91 8.71 14.36
N LEU A 129 4.64 8.69 14.78
CA LEU A 129 3.49 8.76 13.88
C LEU A 129 3.40 10.09 13.10
N ASN A 130 4.22 11.10 13.42
CA ASN A 130 4.18 12.42 12.77
C ASN A 130 5.11 12.53 11.55
N MET A 131 5.99 11.56 11.30
CA MET A 131 7.05 11.65 10.29
C MET A 131 6.52 11.95 8.86
N ALA A 132 5.30 11.53 8.53
CA ALA A 132 4.62 11.89 7.29
C ALA A 132 4.47 13.43 7.12
N ALA A 133 4.02 14.12 8.16
CA ALA A 133 3.85 15.58 8.19
C ALA A 133 5.18 16.35 8.33
N ASP A 134 6.23 15.68 8.79
CA ASP A 134 7.59 16.22 8.88
C ASP A 134 8.35 16.13 7.54
N ILE A 135 8.14 15.06 6.78
CA ILE A 135 8.58 15.00 5.37
C ILE A 135 7.69 15.93 4.52
N GLY A 136 6.37 15.94 4.75
CA GLY A 136 5.39 16.75 4.04
C GLY A 136 4.98 16.19 2.66
N ASP A 137 5.87 15.47 1.99
CA ASP A 137 5.71 15.07 0.59
C ASP A 137 4.69 13.94 0.33
N THR A 138 3.91 14.04 -0.76
CA THR A 138 2.94 13.01 -1.21
C THR A 138 3.49 11.58 -1.33
N THR A 139 4.74 11.37 -1.74
CA THR A 139 5.30 10.02 -2.00
C THR A 139 6.21 9.59 -0.86
N VAL A 140 7.14 10.44 -0.45
CA VAL A 140 8.13 10.07 0.58
C VAL A 140 7.56 10.24 1.98
N GLY A 141 6.63 11.18 2.17
CA GLY A 141 5.80 11.27 3.38
C GLY A 141 4.69 10.21 3.45
N TYR A 142 4.45 9.41 2.40
CA TYR A 142 3.61 8.20 2.50
C TYR A 142 4.37 7.01 3.14
N GLN A 143 5.70 7.02 3.10
CA GLN A 143 6.54 5.89 3.53
C GLN A 143 6.83 5.74 5.04
N PRO A 144 6.41 6.65 5.95
CA PRO A 144 6.40 6.37 7.40
C PRO A 144 5.11 5.65 7.88
N PRO A 145 5.21 4.56 8.66
CA PRO A 145 4.06 3.83 9.21
C PRO A 145 3.19 4.59 10.23
N PHE A 146 2.01 5.08 9.80
CA PHE A 146 0.98 5.57 10.71
C PHE A 146 0.11 4.44 11.29
N ASN A 147 0.52 3.86 12.42
CA ASN A 147 -0.27 2.85 13.14
C ASN A 147 -0.59 3.30 14.58
N PRO A 148 -1.66 4.10 14.79
CA PRO A 148 -2.03 4.62 16.11
C PRO A 148 -2.68 3.55 17.01
N ASN A 149 -3.38 2.59 16.41
CA ASN A 149 -3.99 1.46 17.10
C ASN A 149 -2.98 0.32 17.24
N ASN A 150 -3.05 -0.42 18.34
CA ASN A 150 -2.14 -1.54 18.66
C ASN A 150 -2.50 -2.86 17.98
N ASN A 151 -3.72 -3.02 17.45
CA ASN A 151 -4.14 -4.22 16.74
C ASN A 151 -5.19 -3.91 15.64
N ARG A 152 -5.31 -4.80 14.65
CA ARG A 152 -6.25 -4.65 13.54
C ARG A 152 -6.72 -6.00 12.97
N LEU A 153 -8.02 -6.15 12.74
CA LEU A 153 -8.53 -7.19 11.84
C LEU A 153 -8.13 -6.83 10.40
N SER A 154 -7.18 -7.56 9.84
CA SER A 154 -6.58 -7.31 8.52
C SER A 154 -7.13 -8.22 7.43
N LEU A 155 -7.82 -9.29 7.80
CA LEU A 155 -8.58 -10.13 6.89
C LEU A 155 -9.67 -10.90 7.63
N LEU A 156 -10.88 -10.94 7.05
CA LEU A 156 -11.89 -11.96 7.32
C LEU A 156 -12.75 -12.13 6.07
N THR A 157 -12.43 -13.11 5.23
CA THR A 157 -13.15 -13.36 3.97
C THR A 157 -13.56 -14.81 3.79
N TYR A 158 -14.64 -14.99 3.04
CA TYR A 158 -14.98 -16.24 2.37
C TYR A 158 -14.56 -16.14 0.90
N GLN A 159 -13.80 -17.12 0.42
CA GLN A 159 -13.45 -17.28 -0.99
C GLN A 159 -14.11 -18.56 -1.53
N GLN A 160 -14.69 -18.46 -2.73
CA GLN A 160 -15.21 -19.59 -3.49
C GLN A 160 -14.47 -19.67 -4.83
N LYS A 161 -13.87 -20.83 -5.14
CA LYS A 161 -13.47 -21.21 -6.49
C LYS A 161 -14.62 -21.92 -7.21
N LEU A 162 -14.75 -21.68 -8.52
CA LEU A 162 -15.82 -22.16 -9.41
C LEU A 162 -15.24 -22.40 -10.82
N LEU A 163 -15.98 -23.13 -11.67
CA LEU A 163 -15.65 -23.37 -13.09
C LEU A 163 -14.23 -23.94 -13.30
N ASP A 164 -13.95 -25.07 -12.66
CA ASP A 164 -12.63 -25.73 -12.67
C ASP A 164 -11.52 -24.75 -12.25
N ASP A 165 -11.75 -24.12 -11.10
CA ASP A 165 -10.95 -23.05 -10.49
C ASP A 165 -10.80 -21.74 -11.31
N ARG A 166 -11.31 -21.66 -12.54
CA ARG A 166 -11.16 -20.48 -13.43
C ARG A 166 -11.89 -19.24 -12.97
N LEU A 167 -12.91 -19.36 -12.11
CA LEU A 167 -13.63 -18.25 -11.50
C LEU A 167 -13.39 -18.25 -9.99
N VAL A 168 -12.85 -17.16 -9.47
CA VAL A 168 -12.63 -16.98 -8.02
C VAL A 168 -13.41 -15.77 -7.55
N ILE A 169 -14.24 -15.96 -6.52
CA ILE A 169 -14.99 -14.88 -5.85
C ILE A 169 -14.54 -14.82 -4.39
N GLU A 170 -14.15 -13.65 -3.90
CA GLU A 170 -13.82 -13.42 -2.48
C GLU A 170 -14.68 -12.27 -1.92
N VAL A 171 -15.23 -12.43 -0.71
CA VAL A 171 -16.11 -11.44 -0.06
C VAL A 171 -15.86 -11.40 1.46
N GLY A 172 -15.90 -10.19 2.04
CA GLY A 172 -15.77 -9.96 3.49
C GLY A 172 -14.98 -8.71 3.85
N ARG A 173 -14.16 -8.79 4.91
CA ARG A 173 -13.20 -7.76 5.32
C ARG A 173 -11.88 -7.96 4.59
N THR A 174 -11.57 -7.11 3.61
CA THR A 174 -10.41 -7.23 2.71
C THR A 174 -9.92 -5.86 2.23
N HIS A 175 -9.01 -5.79 1.26
CA HIS A 175 -8.43 -4.54 0.77
C HIS A 175 -8.15 -4.60 -0.75
N PRO A 176 -8.30 -3.52 -1.53
CA PRO A 176 -8.10 -3.53 -2.99
C PRO A 176 -6.67 -3.88 -3.46
N ASP A 177 -5.62 -3.43 -2.77
CA ASP A 177 -4.20 -3.74 -3.07
C ASP A 177 -3.91 -5.26 -3.19
N ARG A 178 -4.72 -6.06 -2.51
CA ARG A 178 -4.65 -7.53 -2.47
C ARG A 178 -5.03 -8.21 -3.80
N TYR A 179 -5.53 -7.43 -4.75
CA TYR A 179 -5.96 -7.90 -6.07
C TYR A 179 -5.44 -6.99 -7.19
N TYR A 180 -5.49 -5.66 -6.98
CA TYR A 180 -5.39 -4.64 -8.02
C TYR A 180 -4.06 -3.91 -8.04
N GLY A 181 -3.52 -3.67 -9.23
CA GLY A 181 -2.34 -2.83 -9.43
C GLY A 181 -1.08 -3.40 -8.76
N LEU A 182 -1.04 -4.72 -8.53
CA LEU A 182 -0.06 -5.41 -7.69
C LEU A 182 1.39 -5.00 -8.03
N PRO A 183 2.25 -4.73 -7.03
CA PRO A 183 3.44 -3.92 -7.28
C PRO A 183 4.52 -4.63 -8.13
N PRO A 184 5.11 -3.95 -9.14
CA PRO A 184 6.02 -4.54 -10.14
C PRO A 184 7.53 -4.47 -9.78
N CYS A 185 7.87 -4.11 -8.55
CA CYS A 185 9.25 -3.96 -8.05
C CYS A 185 9.45 -4.72 -6.74
N ASN A 186 10.70 -5.05 -6.37
CA ASN A 186 11.02 -5.61 -5.06
C ASN A 186 11.42 -4.46 -4.12
N SER A 187 10.46 -3.88 -3.40
CA SER A 187 10.73 -2.97 -2.28
C SER A 187 9.45 -2.71 -1.48
N ILE A 188 9.28 -3.42 -0.37
CA ILE A 188 8.05 -3.42 0.44
C ILE A 188 7.70 -2.01 0.96
N ASN A 189 8.73 -1.21 1.26
CA ASN A 189 8.58 0.16 1.77
C ASN A 189 8.24 1.20 0.67
N SER A 190 8.55 0.95 -0.60
CA SER A 190 8.55 1.99 -1.65
C SER A 190 7.93 1.60 -3.00
N CYS A 191 7.50 0.35 -3.17
CA CYS A 191 6.89 -0.14 -4.40
C CYS A 191 5.36 0.00 -4.31
N PHE A 192 4.87 1.22 -4.56
CA PHE A 192 3.43 1.54 -4.61
C PHE A 192 3.16 2.61 -5.67
N GLN A 193 1.88 2.77 -6.03
CA GLN A 193 1.41 3.78 -6.98
C GLN A 193 0.63 4.87 -6.24
N ASP A 194 1.20 6.09 -6.19
CA ASP A 194 0.64 7.24 -5.45
C ASP A 194 -0.85 7.48 -5.74
N LEU A 195 -1.32 7.30 -6.99
CA LEU A 195 -2.72 7.51 -7.36
C LEU A 195 -3.70 6.64 -6.57
N PHE A 196 -3.35 5.39 -6.25
CA PHE A 196 -4.26 4.51 -5.51
C PHE A 196 -4.45 5.01 -4.07
N TYR A 197 -3.38 5.47 -3.43
CA TYR A 197 -3.38 5.87 -2.03
C TYR A 197 -3.84 7.32 -1.81
N ILE A 198 -3.51 8.24 -2.73
CA ILE A 198 -3.80 9.68 -2.58
C ILE A 198 -5.07 10.10 -3.32
N ASN A 199 -5.44 9.46 -4.44
CA ASN A 199 -6.68 9.79 -5.18
C ASN A 199 -7.76 8.71 -5.02
N ALA A 200 -7.46 7.43 -5.24
CA ALA A 200 -8.47 6.36 -5.22
C ALA A 200 -8.95 6.03 -3.79
N GLY A 201 -8.13 6.30 -2.78
CA GLY A 201 -8.47 6.13 -1.36
C GLY A 201 -8.10 4.76 -0.76
N PHE A 202 -7.07 4.09 -1.27
CA PHE A 202 -6.50 2.90 -0.62
C PHE A 202 -6.03 3.27 0.80
N THR A 203 -6.43 2.47 1.79
CA THR A 203 -5.86 2.49 3.14
C THR A 203 -4.51 1.77 3.15
N SER A 204 -3.88 1.58 4.31
CA SER A 204 -2.89 0.50 4.44
C SER A 204 -3.52 -0.85 4.06
N PRO A 205 -2.84 -1.76 3.34
CA PRO A 205 -3.33 -3.11 3.07
C PRO A 205 -3.67 -3.96 4.31
N LEU A 206 -3.19 -3.58 5.51
CA LEU A 206 -3.63 -4.17 6.78
C LEU A 206 -5.00 -3.69 7.27
N TYR A 207 -5.49 -2.56 6.75
CA TYR A 207 -6.66 -1.87 7.26
C TYR A 207 -7.89 -2.28 6.46
N ALA A 208 -8.27 -3.54 6.63
CA ALA A 208 -9.39 -4.13 5.91
C ALA A 208 -10.67 -3.29 6.04
N VAL A 209 -11.33 -3.12 4.89
CA VAL A 209 -12.66 -2.53 4.70
C VAL A 209 -13.62 -3.62 4.24
N TRP A 210 -14.92 -3.34 4.10
CA TRP A 210 -15.82 -4.30 3.46
C TRP A 210 -15.55 -4.34 1.96
N GLY A 211 -15.55 -5.51 1.34
CA GLY A 211 -15.43 -5.60 -0.10
C GLY A 211 -15.70 -6.99 -0.68
N ALA A 212 -15.85 -7.01 -1.99
CA ALA A 212 -15.96 -8.21 -2.80
C ALA A 212 -15.11 -8.08 -4.07
N ASN A 213 -14.51 -9.17 -4.51
CA ASN A 213 -13.76 -9.27 -5.76
C ASN A 213 -14.16 -10.53 -6.53
N ALA A 214 -14.31 -10.42 -7.85
CA ALA A 214 -14.47 -11.55 -8.74
C ALA A 214 -13.38 -11.52 -9.81
N ALA A 215 -12.64 -12.61 -9.96
CA ALA A 215 -11.57 -12.78 -10.93
C ALA A 215 -11.85 -14.00 -11.83
N TYR A 216 -11.61 -13.85 -13.13
CA TYR A 216 -11.85 -14.88 -14.13
C TYR A 216 -10.63 -15.08 -15.04
N GLN A 217 -10.18 -16.33 -15.14
CA GLN A 217 -9.06 -16.74 -15.97
C GLN A 217 -9.49 -16.89 -17.44
N LEU A 218 -9.02 -15.98 -18.30
CA LEU A 218 -9.24 -16.02 -19.74
C LEU A 218 -8.39 -17.09 -20.42
N SER A 219 -7.13 -17.26 -19.98
CA SER A 219 -6.16 -18.18 -20.57
C SER A 219 -5.13 -18.67 -19.53
N PRO A 220 -4.21 -19.60 -19.87
CA PRO A 220 -3.06 -19.95 -19.03
C PRO A 220 -2.07 -18.80 -18.75
N THR A 221 -2.29 -17.59 -19.26
CA THR A 221 -1.46 -16.41 -18.97
C THR A 221 -2.26 -15.15 -18.64
N SER A 222 -3.56 -15.08 -18.89
CA SER A 222 -4.34 -13.83 -18.83
C SER A 222 -5.64 -13.95 -18.06
N TYR A 223 -6.04 -12.85 -17.41
CA TYR A 223 -7.19 -12.76 -16.53
C TYR A 223 -7.91 -11.41 -16.68
N VAL A 224 -9.16 -11.37 -16.21
CA VAL A 224 -9.90 -10.14 -15.89
C VAL A 224 -10.45 -10.22 -14.48
N GLN A 225 -10.55 -9.10 -13.78
CA GLN A 225 -11.19 -9.02 -12.47
C GLN A 225 -11.93 -7.70 -12.27
N ALA A 226 -12.99 -7.75 -11.45
CA ALA A 226 -13.77 -6.60 -11.03
C ALA A 226 -14.18 -6.74 -9.55
N GLY A 227 -14.16 -5.63 -8.81
CA GLY A 227 -14.42 -5.62 -7.38
C GLY A 227 -14.90 -4.27 -6.86
N ALA A 228 -15.49 -4.28 -5.67
CA ALA A 228 -15.99 -3.10 -4.99
C ALA A 228 -15.63 -3.15 -3.50
N PHE A 229 -15.16 -2.02 -2.97
CA PHE A 229 -14.64 -1.88 -1.61
C PHE A 229 -15.25 -0.66 -0.94
N SER A 230 -15.57 -0.73 0.36
CA SER A 230 -16.21 0.38 1.08
C SER A 230 -15.20 1.46 1.42
N VAL A 231 -15.54 2.71 1.11
CA VAL A 231 -14.69 3.87 1.42
C VAL A 231 -15.08 4.41 2.79
N ASN A 232 -14.19 4.21 3.76
CA ASN A 232 -14.43 4.42 5.18
C ASN A 232 -13.50 5.55 5.69
N PRO A 233 -13.94 6.83 5.76
CA PRO A 233 -13.10 7.93 6.22
C PRO A 233 -12.60 7.71 7.65
N GLY A 234 -11.32 8.00 7.90
CA GLY A 234 -10.72 7.77 9.22
C GLY A 234 -10.49 6.31 9.59
N THR A 235 -10.41 5.38 8.61
CA THR A 235 -10.22 3.93 8.85
C THR A 235 -9.11 3.61 9.85
N ASN A 236 -8.05 4.41 9.90
CA ASN A 236 -6.90 4.24 10.79
C ASN A 236 -7.25 4.22 12.29
N ALA A 237 -8.38 4.82 12.68
CA ALA A 237 -8.87 4.81 14.06
C ALA A 237 -9.72 3.58 14.42
N LEU A 238 -10.13 2.78 13.43
CA LEU A 238 -10.99 1.61 13.60
C LEU A 238 -10.20 0.36 14.02
N SER A 239 -10.83 -0.58 14.72
CA SER A 239 -10.24 -1.87 15.13
C SER A 239 -10.25 -2.92 14.01
N GLY A 240 -11.07 -2.70 12.98
CA GLY A 240 -11.39 -3.67 11.93
C GLY A 240 -12.59 -4.57 12.28
N TYR A 241 -12.98 -4.66 13.55
CA TYR A 241 -14.13 -5.44 14.07
C TYR A 241 -15.43 -4.60 14.23
N ASP A 242 -15.42 -3.35 13.79
CA ASP A 242 -16.38 -2.29 14.14
C ASP A 242 -17.71 -2.41 13.36
N PHE A 243 -18.16 -3.64 13.10
CA PHE A 243 -19.20 -3.99 12.14
C PHE A 243 -20.52 -3.26 12.42
N GLY A 244 -21.02 -2.53 11.42
CA GLY A 244 -22.24 -1.72 11.52
C GLY A 244 -22.05 -0.32 12.13
N TYR A 245 -20.88 -0.01 12.71
CA TYR A 245 -20.54 1.29 13.28
C TYR A 245 -19.59 2.12 12.40
N GLU A 246 -19.00 1.50 11.38
CA GLU A 246 -18.12 2.19 10.41
C GLU A 246 -18.89 3.23 9.58
N ARG A 247 -18.38 4.46 9.51
CA ARG A 247 -18.88 5.45 8.56
C ARG A 247 -18.48 5.03 7.14
N LEU A 248 -19.45 4.48 6.39
CA LEU A 248 -19.32 4.33 4.94
C LEU A 248 -19.56 5.70 4.28
N SER A 249 -18.77 6.08 3.29
CA SER A 249 -18.97 7.35 2.54
C SER A 249 -18.89 7.21 1.03
N GLY A 250 -18.70 6.00 0.53
CA GLY A 250 -18.78 5.65 -0.89
C GLY A 250 -18.32 4.21 -1.14
N ALA A 251 -18.21 3.84 -2.40
CA ALA A 251 -17.55 2.62 -2.84
C ALA A 251 -16.40 2.95 -3.79
N LEU A 252 -15.29 2.23 -3.63
CA LEU A 252 -14.19 2.18 -4.59
C LEU A 252 -14.42 0.97 -5.49
N VAL A 253 -14.84 1.21 -6.72
CA VAL A 253 -14.97 0.21 -7.77
C VAL A 253 -13.63 0.10 -8.50
N MET A 254 -13.14 -1.12 -8.62
CA MET A 254 -11.89 -1.47 -9.29
C MET A 254 -12.16 -2.44 -10.42
N THR A 255 -11.47 -2.28 -11.54
CA THR A 255 -11.45 -3.26 -12.64
C THR A 255 -10.02 -3.45 -13.14
N GLU A 256 -9.69 -4.64 -13.64
CA GLU A 256 -8.38 -4.91 -14.19
C GLU A 256 -8.42 -6.00 -15.27
N ILE A 257 -7.63 -5.79 -16.32
CA ILE A 257 -7.22 -6.83 -17.25
C ILE A 257 -5.70 -6.99 -17.13
N GLY A 258 -5.21 -8.23 -17.12
CA GLY A 258 -3.78 -8.48 -16.99
C GLY A 258 -3.32 -9.80 -17.58
N THR A 259 -2.00 -9.91 -17.71
CA THR A 259 -1.28 -11.10 -18.14
C THR A 259 -0.03 -11.30 -17.29
N LYS A 260 0.35 -12.56 -17.05
CA LYS A 260 1.56 -12.97 -16.34
C LYS A 260 2.15 -14.22 -17.02
N THR A 261 3.48 -14.26 -17.08
CA THR A 261 4.27 -15.47 -17.33
C THR A 261 5.34 -15.62 -16.24
N ASP A 262 5.98 -16.79 -16.18
CA ASP A 262 7.13 -17.10 -15.31
C ASP A 262 8.15 -17.98 -16.04
N TYR A 263 9.27 -18.30 -15.37
CA TYR A 263 10.38 -19.07 -15.94
C TYR A 263 10.04 -20.52 -16.33
N THR A 264 8.87 -21.05 -15.93
CA THR A 264 8.39 -22.36 -16.43
C THR A 264 7.68 -22.24 -17.79
N MET A 265 7.17 -21.05 -18.12
CA MET A 265 6.42 -20.77 -19.36
C MET A 265 7.28 -20.15 -20.45
N THR A 266 8.31 -19.40 -20.09
CA THR A 266 9.18 -18.67 -21.04
C THR A 266 10.55 -18.39 -20.43
N ALA A 267 11.59 -18.32 -21.27
CA ALA A 267 12.92 -17.89 -20.85
C ALA A 267 12.94 -16.44 -20.32
N TYR A 268 12.02 -15.58 -20.80
CA TYR A 268 11.98 -14.15 -20.51
C TYR A 268 10.58 -13.74 -20.02
N PRO A 269 10.26 -13.96 -18.74
CA PRO A 269 8.92 -13.74 -18.20
C PRO A 269 8.62 -12.26 -17.96
N GLY A 270 7.33 -11.98 -17.82
CA GLY A 270 6.82 -10.64 -17.54
C GLY A 270 5.37 -10.66 -17.07
N ARG A 271 4.94 -9.53 -16.50
CA ARG A 271 3.57 -9.23 -16.14
C ARG A 271 3.17 -7.89 -16.77
N ALA A 272 1.93 -7.75 -17.21
CA ALA A 272 1.33 -6.45 -17.45
C ALA A 272 -0.11 -6.43 -16.93
N SER A 273 -0.54 -5.34 -16.30
CA SER A 273 -1.90 -5.16 -15.81
C SER A 273 -2.36 -3.72 -16.00
N LEU A 274 -3.53 -3.53 -16.62
CA LEU A 274 -4.21 -2.25 -16.74
C LEU A 274 -5.38 -2.21 -15.76
N THR A 275 -5.19 -1.46 -14.68
CA THR A 275 -6.16 -1.24 -13.60
C THR A 275 -6.95 0.05 -13.86
N GLY A 276 -8.28 -0.01 -13.79
CA GLY A 276 -9.15 1.16 -13.71
C GLY A 276 -9.72 1.32 -12.29
N PHE A 277 -9.90 2.57 -11.85
CA PHE A 277 -10.58 2.86 -10.58
C PHE A 277 -11.64 3.96 -10.71
N PHE A 278 -12.72 3.81 -9.94
CA PHE A 278 -13.70 4.85 -9.69
C PHE A 278 -14.13 4.80 -8.22
N ASN A 279 -13.80 5.84 -7.47
CA ASN A 279 -14.30 6.06 -6.12
C ASN A 279 -15.58 6.91 -6.20
N THR A 280 -16.65 6.52 -5.52
CA THR A 280 -17.93 7.25 -5.49
C THR A 280 -18.09 8.20 -4.30
N ALA A 281 -17.11 8.29 -3.41
CA ALA A 281 -17.19 9.13 -2.22
C ALA A 281 -17.03 10.61 -2.55
N ASP A 282 -17.59 11.47 -1.69
CA ASP A 282 -17.33 12.91 -1.77
C ASP A 282 -15.94 13.26 -1.22
N HIS A 283 -15.30 14.25 -1.86
CA HIS A 283 -13.97 14.76 -1.50
C HIS A 283 -13.88 16.29 -1.56
N ASP A 284 -12.90 16.83 -0.83
CA ASP A 284 -12.53 18.25 -0.87
C ASP A 284 -12.01 18.66 -2.26
N ASP A 285 -12.55 19.73 -2.86
CA ASP A 285 -11.92 20.41 -4.01
C ASP A 285 -10.49 20.81 -3.64
N ASN A 286 -9.53 20.52 -4.53
CA ASN A 286 -8.12 20.91 -4.45
C ASN A 286 -7.88 22.34 -3.93
N PHE A 287 -8.74 23.30 -4.25
CA PHE A 287 -8.48 24.73 -4.09
C PHE A 287 -9.66 25.55 -3.57
N LYS A 288 -10.91 25.23 -3.92
CA LYS A 288 -12.04 26.16 -3.72
C LYS A 288 -12.78 25.97 -2.39
N THR A 289 -13.20 27.09 -1.80
CA THR A 289 -14.26 27.14 -0.78
C THR A 289 -15.65 27.10 -1.44
N VAL A 290 -16.70 26.90 -0.65
CA VAL A 290 -18.10 27.03 -1.10
C VAL A 290 -18.43 28.43 -1.64
N PHE A 291 -17.64 29.45 -1.29
CA PHE A 291 -17.76 30.83 -1.80
C PHE A 291 -16.92 31.08 -3.07
N GLY A 292 -16.25 30.04 -3.61
CA GLY A 292 -15.40 30.13 -4.80
C GLY A 292 -14.01 30.75 -4.56
N THR A 293 -13.69 31.12 -3.31
CA THR A 293 -12.37 31.66 -2.92
C THR A 293 -11.35 30.53 -2.69
N SER A 294 -10.06 30.88 -2.56
CA SER A 294 -9.02 29.91 -2.18
C SER A 294 -9.21 29.41 -0.75
N LYS A 295 -9.22 28.09 -0.55
CA LYS A 295 -9.20 27.43 0.76
C LYS A 295 -7.84 27.56 1.46
N GLY A 296 -6.78 27.84 0.71
CA GLY A 296 -5.45 28.13 1.26
C GLY A 296 -5.40 29.52 1.92
N LEU A 297 -6.05 30.52 1.30
CA LEU A 297 -6.17 31.86 1.88
C LEU A 297 -7.30 31.99 2.92
N ASN A 298 -8.32 31.12 2.85
CA ASN A 298 -9.52 31.19 3.69
C ASN A 298 -9.77 29.87 4.45
N PRO A 299 -8.85 29.40 5.32
CA PRO A 299 -8.96 28.09 5.98
C PRO A 299 -10.16 27.94 6.93
N GLY A 300 -10.78 29.04 7.35
CA GLY A 300 -12.01 29.03 8.16
C GLY A 300 -13.31 28.94 7.35
N ALA A 301 -13.25 28.97 6.02
CA ALA A 301 -14.42 28.85 5.15
C ALA A 301 -14.61 27.39 4.70
N PRO A 302 -15.86 26.87 4.63
CA PRO A 302 -16.10 25.49 4.21
C PRO A 302 -15.54 25.20 2.81
N VAL A 303 -14.87 24.05 2.66
CA VAL A 303 -14.29 23.61 1.38
C VAL A 303 -15.41 23.13 0.46
N LEU A 304 -15.34 23.51 -0.83
CA LEU A 304 -16.26 23.02 -1.85
C LEU A 304 -16.10 21.51 -1.98
N GLN A 305 -17.18 20.75 -1.78
CA GLN A 305 -17.15 19.31 -2.01
C GLN A 305 -17.29 18.98 -3.50
N LYS A 306 -16.73 17.83 -3.88
CA LYS A 306 -16.79 17.16 -5.17
C LYS A 306 -17.26 15.74 -4.93
N SER A 307 -17.87 15.12 -5.94
CA SER A 307 -18.45 13.79 -5.80
C SER A 307 -17.81 12.83 -6.78
N GLY A 308 -17.06 11.87 -6.23
CA GLY A 308 -16.37 10.80 -6.94
C GLY A 308 -15.14 11.23 -7.74
N THR A 309 -14.21 10.29 -7.94
CA THR A 309 -12.97 10.51 -8.67
C THR A 309 -12.49 9.22 -9.36
N SER A 310 -11.72 9.35 -10.45
CA SER A 310 -11.33 8.22 -11.30
C SER A 310 -9.94 8.35 -11.93
N GLY A 311 -9.42 7.22 -12.37
CA GLY A 311 -8.15 7.12 -13.08
C GLY A 311 -7.88 5.71 -13.61
N ILE A 312 -6.74 5.59 -14.29
CA ILE A 312 -6.17 4.33 -14.75
C ILE A 312 -4.72 4.21 -14.28
N VAL A 313 -4.25 2.98 -14.14
CA VAL A 313 -2.86 2.63 -13.82
C VAL A 313 -2.45 1.44 -14.69
N LEU A 314 -1.35 1.58 -15.43
CA LEU A 314 -0.63 0.48 -16.08
C LEU A 314 0.53 0.06 -15.18
N THR A 315 0.55 -1.17 -14.71
CA THR A 315 1.73 -1.81 -14.11
C THR A 315 2.35 -2.82 -15.06
N GLY A 316 3.68 -2.94 -15.06
CA GLY A 316 4.37 -3.91 -15.90
C GLY A 316 5.76 -4.31 -15.39
N THR A 317 6.14 -5.56 -15.66
CA THR A 317 7.48 -6.13 -15.51
C THR A 317 7.84 -6.94 -16.76
N GLN A 318 9.11 -6.92 -17.16
CA GLN A 318 9.64 -7.80 -18.20
C GLN A 318 11.11 -8.09 -17.95
N THR A 319 11.48 -9.37 -17.87
CA THR A 319 12.87 -9.81 -17.94
C THR A 319 13.39 -9.58 -19.36
N VAL A 320 14.43 -8.77 -19.52
CA VAL A 320 14.98 -8.37 -20.83
C VAL A 320 16.35 -8.99 -21.14
N TRP A 321 17.02 -9.55 -20.14
CA TRP A 321 18.32 -10.21 -20.29
C TRP A 321 18.53 -11.27 -19.21
N ARG A 322 19.29 -12.32 -19.54
CA ARG A 322 19.75 -13.38 -18.63
C ARG A 322 21.21 -13.74 -18.95
N ALA A 323 21.99 -14.05 -17.92
CA ALA A 323 23.39 -14.47 -18.07
C ALA A 323 23.54 -15.81 -18.81
N ASP A 324 22.56 -16.71 -18.69
CA ASP A 324 22.51 -18.02 -19.36
C ASP A 324 21.84 -17.98 -20.75
N GLY A 325 21.52 -16.78 -21.25
CA GLY A 325 20.83 -16.57 -22.54
C GLY A 325 19.41 -17.13 -22.60
N GLY A 326 18.84 -17.64 -21.51
CA GLY A 326 17.57 -18.38 -21.51
C GLY A 326 17.70 -19.87 -21.84
N LEU A 327 18.92 -20.41 -21.92
CA LEU A 327 19.17 -21.79 -22.35
C LEU A 327 19.02 -22.84 -21.24
N VAL A 328 18.96 -22.41 -19.98
CA VAL A 328 18.89 -23.29 -18.80
C VAL A 328 17.55 -23.14 -18.09
N ALA A 329 16.97 -24.26 -17.66
CA ALA A 329 15.83 -24.29 -16.76
C ALA A 329 16.28 -23.91 -15.33
N ASN A 330 16.33 -22.60 -15.07
CA ASN A 330 16.65 -22.02 -13.78
C ASN A 330 15.51 -21.06 -13.37
N PRO A 331 14.86 -21.25 -12.19
CA PRO A 331 13.85 -20.33 -11.68
C PRO A 331 14.42 -19.06 -11.02
N HIS A 332 15.72 -19.05 -10.70
CA HIS A 332 16.45 -17.89 -10.13
C HIS A 332 17.70 -17.54 -10.99
N PRO A 333 17.54 -17.29 -12.31
CA PRO A 333 18.68 -16.98 -13.17
C PRO A 333 19.21 -15.58 -12.87
N THR A 334 20.53 -15.38 -13.01
CA THR A 334 21.10 -14.03 -13.05
C THR A 334 20.49 -13.25 -14.22
N ALA A 335 19.67 -12.25 -13.92
CA ALA A 335 18.78 -11.64 -14.91
C ALA A 335 18.58 -10.14 -14.68
N ILE A 336 18.19 -9.43 -15.74
CA ILE A 336 17.82 -8.02 -15.67
C ILE A 336 16.36 -7.88 -16.07
N SER A 337 15.57 -7.30 -15.17
CA SER A 337 14.15 -7.05 -15.34
C SER A 337 13.87 -5.54 -15.36
N LEU A 338 13.15 -5.06 -16.37
CA LEU A 338 12.62 -3.70 -16.41
C LEU A 338 11.21 -3.68 -15.84
N TYR A 339 10.84 -2.60 -15.15
CA TYR A 339 9.50 -2.43 -14.58
C TYR A 339 8.98 -1.00 -14.65
N THR A 340 7.64 -0.85 -14.64
CA THR A 340 6.96 0.44 -14.65
C THR A 340 5.64 0.40 -13.89
N GLY A 341 5.25 1.53 -13.31
CA GLY A 341 3.91 1.79 -12.78
C GLY A 341 3.48 3.20 -13.15
N THR A 342 2.59 3.33 -14.13
CA THR A 342 2.20 4.61 -14.75
C THR A 342 0.71 4.83 -14.60
N GLY A 343 0.31 5.88 -13.86
CA GLY A 343 -1.07 6.23 -13.57
C GLY A 343 -1.46 7.65 -13.97
N TYR A 344 -2.70 7.81 -14.41
CA TYR A 344 -3.31 9.10 -14.74
C TYR A 344 -4.72 9.22 -14.16
N SER A 345 -5.02 10.37 -13.56
CA SER A 345 -6.34 10.65 -12.99
C SER A 345 -7.11 11.60 -13.91
N PHE A 346 -8.34 11.22 -14.27
CA PHE A 346 -9.17 11.99 -15.19
C PHE A 346 -9.74 13.25 -14.53
N ASP A 347 -9.97 13.19 -13.22
CA ASP A 347 -10.45 14.27 -12.38
C ASP A 347 -9.34 15.32 -12.08
N PRO A 348 -9.57 16.64 -12.32
CA PRO A 348 -8.62 17.70 -11.98
C PRO A 348 -8.79 18.24 -10.54
N THR A 349 -9.77 17.74 -9.79
CA THR A 349 -10.12 18.21 -8.43
C THR A 349 -9.47 17.41 -7.31
N VAL A 350 -8.80 16.29 -7.64
CA VAL A 350 -7.91 15.52 -6.75
C VAL A 350 -6.43 15.90 -6.87
N PRO A 351 -5.59 15.63 -5.84
CA PRO A 351 -4.27 16.26 -5.70
C PRO A 351 -3.24 15.87 -6.76
N ILE A 352 -3.19 14.60 -7.15
CA ILE A 352 -2.23 14.08 -8.14
C ILE A 352 -2.92 14.00 -9.51
N ARG A 353 -2.30 14.54 -10.56
CA ARG A 353 -2.81 14.41 -11.93
C ARG A 353 -2.24 13.19 -12.64
N PHE A 354 -0.96 12.92 -12.42
CA PHE A 354 -0.20 11.84 -13.04
C PHE A 354 0.90 11.37 -12.10
N ASN A 355 1.22 10.08 -12.17
CA ASN A 355 2.41 9.49 -11.57
C ASN A 355 2.99 8.47 -12.56
N SER A 356 4.31 8.40 -12.69
CA SER A 356 4.96 7.28 -13.35
C SER A 356 6.29 6.98 -12.71
N PHE A 357 6.46 5.76 -12.21
CA PHE A 357 7.78 5.22 -11.91
C PHE A 357 8.22 4.21 -12.96
N VAL A 358 9.52 4.25 -13.27
CA VAL A 358 10.23 3.28 -14.10
C VAL A 358 11.46 2.79 -13.35
N GLY A 359 11.89 1.56 -13.59
CA GLY A 359 13.10 1.05 -12.95
C GLY A 359 13.65 -0.21 -13.59
N VAL A 360 14.81 -0.60 -13.08
CA VAL A 360 15.55 -1.81 -13.43
C VAL A 360 15.86 -2.59 -12.16
N ARG A 361 15.80 -3.92 -12.25
CA ARG A 361 16.13 -4.86 -11.18
C ARG A 361 17.16 -5.86 -11.73
N LEU A 362 18.25 -6.07 -11.00
CA LEU A 362 19.24 -7.13 -11.22
C LEU A 362 18.93 -8.26 -10.24
N ASP A 363 18.53 -9.39 -10.78
CA ASP A 363 18.14 -10.60 -10.06
C ASP A 363 19.31 -11.57 -9.95
N ALA A 364 19.48 -12.20 -8.79
CA ALA A 364 20.41 -13.29 -8.52
C ALA A 364 21.86 -13.09 -9.08
N PRO A 365 22.52 -11.94 -8.86
CA PRO A 365 23.84 -11.65 -9.42
C PRO A 365 24.96 -12.54 -8.85
N ASP A 366 24.77 -13.06 -7.64
CA ASP A 366 25.55 -14.15 -7.07
C ASP A 366 24.64 -15.38 -7.00
N GLN A 367 24.96 -16.43 -7.77
CA GLN A 367 24.17 -17.66 -7.80
C GLN A 367 24.32 -18.51 -6.52
N SER A 368 25.23 -18.17 -5.60
CA SER A 368 25.24 -18.71 -4.23
C SER A 368 24.20 -18.03 -3.31
N ARG A 369 23.64 -16.89 -3.74
CA ARG A 369 22.59 -16.12 -3.06
C ARG A 369 21.43 -15.84 -4.04
N PRO A 370 20.74 -16.88 -4.55
CA PRO A 370 19.80 -16.77 -5.68
C PRO A 370 18.53 -15.95 -5.42
N ASN A 371 18.25 -15.60 -4.17
CA ASN A 371 17.13 -14.73 -3.80
C ASN A 371 17.51 -13.24 -3.75
N ASP A 372 18.80 -12.90 -3.74
CA ASP A 372 19.23 -11.50 -3.68
C ASP A 372 18.90 -10.74 -4.96
N SER A 373 18.45 -9.49 -4.83
CA SER A 373 18.24 -8.60 -5.97
C SER A 373 18.56 -7.15 -5.62
N TYR A 374 18.91 -6.36 -6.64
CA TYR A 374 19.25 -4.94 -6.52
C TYR A 374 18.43 -4.13 -7.51
N GLY A 375 17.88 -2.99 -7.11
CA GLY A 375 17.03 -2.17 -7.96
C GLY A 375 17.41 -0.70 -7.99
N LEU A 376 17.19 -0.09 -9.16
CA LEU A 376 17.22 1.36 -9.35
C LEU A 376 15.86 1.81 -9.91
N LYS A 377 15.29 2.89 -9.36
CA LYS A 377 13.97 3.41 -9.74
C LYS A 377 14.01 4.92 -9.86
N MET A 378 13.29 5.46 -10.85
CA MET A 378 12.95 6.88 -10.95
C MET A 378 11.43 7.00 -10.95
N ASN A 379 10.88 7.75 -10.00
CA ASN A 379 9.47 8.11 -9.93
C ASN A 379 9.28 9.58 -10.30
N TRP A 380 8.38 9.89 -11.24
CA TRP A 380 7.93 11.23 -11.60
C TRP A 380 6.46 11.39 -11.21
N GLN A 381 6.16 12.32 -10.32
CA GLN A 381 4.79 12.69 -9.95
C GLN A 381 4.48 14.11 -10.46
N ARG A 382 3.29 14.30 -11.03
CA ARG A 382 2.75 15.60 -11.43
C ARG A 382 1.48 15.94 -10.67
N LEU A 383 1.52 17.03 -9.90
CA LEU A 383 0.38 17.56 -9.15
C LEU A 383 -0.64 18.29 -10.04
N SER A 384 -1.89 18.28 -9.59
CA SER A 384 -2.96 19.12 -10.12
C SER A 384 -2.68 20.60 -9.83
N GLU A 385 -2.90 21.46 -10.82
CA GLU A 385 -2.52 22.88 -10.81
C GLU A 385 -3.13 23.66 -9.64
N ASN A 386 -4.43 23.45 -9.46
CA ASN A 386 -5.22 23.97 -8.34
C ASN A 386 -4.62 23.56 -6.97
N TYR A 387 -4.07 22.36 -6.86
CA TYR A 387 -3.47 21.88 -5.61
C TYR A 387 -2.14 22.59 -5.32
N THR A 388 -1.29 22.80 -6.34
CA THR A 388 -0.06 23.60 -6.18
C THR A 388 -0.34 25.08 -5.85
N GLN A 389 -1.45 25.65 -6.32
CA GLN A 389 -1.88 26.98 -5.87
C GLN A 389 -2.34 26.94 -4.41
N PHE A 390 -3.15 25.95 -4.01
CA PHE A 390 -3.55 25.76 -2.61
C PHE A 390 -2.36 25.66 -1.65
N LEU A 391 -1.33 24.87 -1.98
CA LEU A 391 -0.10 24.79 -1.18
C LEU A 391 0.64 26.13 -1.10
N SER A 392 0.66 26.90 -2.19
CA SER A 392 1.30 28.23 -2.25
C SER A 392 0.58 29.22 -1.34
N ASP A 393 -0.75 29.27 -1.42
CA ASP A 393 -1.62 30.11 -0.61
C ASP A 393 -1.56 29.75 0.88
N ALA A 394 -1.59 28.44 1.21
CA ALA A 394 -1.46 27.93 2.57
C ALA A 394 -0.08 28.24 3.17
N ASN A 395 0.99 28.17 2.36
CA ASN A 395 2.33 28.60 2.75
C ASN A 395 2.38 30.11 3.03
N PHE A 396 1.73 30.94 2.19
CA PHE A 396 1.68 32.39 2.37
C PHE A 396 1.04 32.79 3.70
N ILE A 397 -0.19 32.34 3.99
CA ILE A 397 -0.88 32.74 5.25
C ILE A 397 -0.20 32.21 6.51
N SER A 398 0.63 31.17 6.37
CA SER A 398 1.42 30.61 7.47
C SER A 398 2.70 31.42 7.76
N GLY A 399 2.95 32.52 7.05
CA GLY A 399 4.17 33.34 7.16
C GLY A 399 5.31 32.90 6.24
N GLY A 400 5.03 32.04 5.26
CA GLY A 400 5.95 31.68 4.18
C GLY A 400 5.92 32.66 3.01
N SER A 401 6.74 32.39 1.98
CA SER A 401 6.88 33.30 0.83
C SER A 401 5.70 33.31 -0.13
N GLY A 402 4.81 32.31 -0.09
CA GLY A 402 3.72 32.17 -1.05
C GLY A 402 4.14 31.84 -2.49
N ALA A 403 5.43 31.58 -2.73
CA ALA A 403 5.95 31.30 -4.06
C ALA A 403 5.31 30.02 -4.66
N PRO A 404 5.17 29.91 -6.00
CA PRO A 404 4.62 28.71 -6.63
C PRO A 404 5.35 27.44 -6.20
N TYR A 405 4.60 26.37 -5.89
CA TYR A 405 5.17 25.02 -5.80
C TYR A 405 5.40 24.44 -7.20
N SER A 406 6.45 23.63 -7.37
CA SER A 406 6.60 22.84 -8.59
C SER A 406 5.42 21.89 -8.73
N ARG A 407 4.92 21.74 -9.96
CA ARG A 407 3.96 20.68 -10.28
C ARG A 407 4.63 19.34 -10.48
N ASP A 408 5.88 19.33 -10.96
CA ASP A 408 6.64 18.12 -11.26
C ASP A 408 7.68 17.86 -10.17
N LYS A 409 7.62 16.65 -9.61
CA LYS A 409 8.51 16.14 -8.57
C LYS A 409 9.14 14.84 -9.04
N PHE A 410 10.41 14.64 -8.68
CA PHE A 410 11.12 13.39 -8.97
C PHE A 410 11.60 12.74 -7.66
N VAL A 411 11.59 11.41 -7.62
CA VAL A 411 12.23 10.60 -6.58
C VAL A 411 13.13 9.59 -7.28
N PHE A 412 14.44 9.69 -7.04
CA PHE A 412 15.43 8.71 -7.48
C PHE A 412 15.71 7.74 -6.34
N GLU A 413 15.84 6.46 -6.63
CA GLU A 413 15.94 5.41 -5.62
C GLU A 413 16.97 4.35 -5.99
N ALA A 414 17.70 3.88 -4.98
CA ALA A 414 18.35 2.59 -4.97
C ALA A 414 17.72 1.71 -3.87
N ASN A 415 17.44 0.45 -4.19
CA ASN A 415 16.95 -0.55 -3.25
C ASN A 415 17.71 -1.87 -3.42
N ALA A 416 17.59 -2.75 -2.43
CA ALA A 416 18.05 -4.13 -2.52
C ALA A 416 17.11 -5.05 -1.73
N HIS A 417 17.23 -6.34 -2.00
CA HIS A 417 16.60 -7.43 -1.26
C HIS A 417 17.71 -8.43 -0.91
N PHE A 418 17.89 -8.70 0.37
CA PHE A 418 18.91 -9.63 0.88
C PHE A 418 18.25 -10.77 1.65
N ASP A 419 18.40 -12.01 1.18
CA ASP A 419 18.08 -13.21 1.96
C ASP A 419 19.25 -13.49 2.92
N VAL A 420 19.08 -13.17 4.20
CA VAL A 420 20.12 -13.38 5.22
C VAL A 420 20.08 -14.79 5.84
N GLY A 421 19.28 -15.69 5.26
CA GLY A 421 19.19 -17.10 5.62
C GLY A 421 17.83 -17.49 6.20
N ALA A 422 17.41 -18.72 5.93
CA ALA A 422 16.15 -19.29 6.39
C ALA A 422 14.89 -18.44 6.05
N GLY A 423 14.93 -17.71 4.93
CA GLY A 423 13.85 -16.85 4.46
C GLY A 423 13.72 -15.52 5.23
N VAL A 424 14.67 -15.20 6.12
CA VAL A 424 14.75 -13.87 6.73
C VAL A 424 15.30 -12.89 5.70
N ILE A 425 14.54 -11.83 5.43
CA ILE A 425 14.83 -10.87 4.36
C ILE A 425 15.11 -9.49 4.95
N ILE A 426 16.09 -8.77 4.40
CA ILE A 426 16.30 -7.34 4.68
C ILE A 426 16.26 -6.58 3.36
N GLU A 427 15.32 -5.63 3.26
CA GLU A 427 15.18 -4.73 2.11
C GLU A 427 15.51 -3.28 2.50
N PRO A 428 16.76 -2.82 2.32
CA PRO A 428 17.08 -1.40 2.45
C PRO A 428 16.66 -0.61 1.20
N VAL A 429 16.24 0.63 1.40
CA VAL A 429 15.90 1.59 0.35
C VAL A 429 16.46 2.97 0.69
N VAL A 430 17.08 3.63 -0.29
CA VAL A 430 17.56 5.02 -0.19
C VAL A 430 16.97 5.81 -1.35
N GLN A 431 16.36 6.94 -1.03
CA GLN A 431 15.72 7.84 -1.99
C GLN A 431 16.32 9.24 -1.92
N TYR A 432 16.41 9.91 -3.07
CA TYR A 432 16.67 11.35 -3.18
C TYR A 432 15.48 12.03 -3.87
N VAL A 433 14.92 13.05 -3.22
CA VAL A 433 13.72 13.76 -3.68
C VAL A 433 14.10 15.12 -4.26
N VAL A 434 13.52 15.45 -5.41
CA VAL A 434 13.65 16.73 -6.11
C VAL A 434 12.28 17.38 -6.24
N ASN A 435 12.14 18.63 -5.79
CA ASN A 435 10.90 19.39 -5.65
C ASN A 435 9.80 18.71 -4.78
N PRO A 436 10.08 18.27 -3.54
CA PRO A 436 9.04 17.76 -2.65
C PRO A 436 7.97 18.82 -2.36
N ASN A 437 6.76 18.35 -2.09
CA ASN A 437 5.63 19.22 -1.70
C ASN A 437 5.35 19.15 -0.19
N SER A 438 4.34 19.90 0.27
CA SER A 438 3.90 19.95 1.67
C SER A 438 2.49 19.37 1.86
N PHE A 439 2.10 18.37 1.05
CA PHE A 439 0.77 17.73 1.10
C PHE A 439 0.32 17.30 2.51
N TRP A 440 1.18 16.65 3.29
CA TRP A 440 0.85 16.16 4.64
C TRP A 440 0.89 17.25 5.72
N ASN A 441 1.31 18.48 5.37
CA ASN A 441 1.42 19.61 6.28
C ASN A 441 1.34 20.93 5.48
N PRO A 442 0.17 21.28 4.90
CA PRO A 442 0.09 22.35 3.90
C PRO A 442 0.17 23.76 4.50
N PHE A 443 -0.34 23.93 5.73
CA PHE A 443 -0.30 25.20 6.46
C PHE A 443 1.01 25.33 7.25
N THR A 444 2.09 25.56 6.51
CA THR A 444 3.45 25.70 7.05
C THR A 444 4.20 26.86 6.39
N ALA A 445 4.92 27.65 7.19
CA ALA A 445 5.79 28.71 6.67
C ALA A 445 6.97 28.15 5.85
N ARG A 446 7.39 26.92 6.16
CA ARG A 446 8.58 26.27 5.57
C ARG A 446 8.28 25.78 4.16
N ARG A 447 9.30 25.81 3.29
CA ARG A 447 9.29 25.08 2.03
C ARG A 447 9.93 23.71 2.27
N ALA A 448 9.35 22.66 1.70
CA ALA A 448 9.96 21.34 1.71
C ALA A 448 11.26 21.38 0.90
N LYS A 449 12.31 20.72 1.40
CA LYS A 449 13.64 20.70 0.78
C LYS A 449 13.91 19.41 0.04
N ASP A 450 14.56 19.52 -1.11
CA ASP A 450 15.27 18.41 -1.76
C ASP A 450 16.25 17.76 -0.78
N GLY A 451 16.39 16.43 -0.87
CA GLY A 451 17.24 15.70 0.08
C GLY A 451 17.00 14.20 0.09
N PHE A 452 17.75 13.54 0.97
CA PHE A 452 17.69 12.10 1.17
C PHE A 452 16.66 11.67 2.20
N TYR A 453 16.02 10.54 1.89
CA TYR A 453 15.26 9.66 2.77
C TYR A 453 15.89 8.26 2.70
N ALA A 454 15.81 7.50 3.80
CA ALA A 454 16.19 6.10 3.84
C ALA A 454 15.17 5.28 4.63
N GLY A 455 15.01 4.01 4.26
CA GLY A 455 14.20 3.04 5.00
C GLY A 455 14.80 1.65 4.93
N ALA A 456 14.31 0.77 5.79
CA ALA A 456 14.59 -0.66 5.73
C ALA A 456 13.37 -1.46 6.19
N THR A 457 13.04 -2.52 5.46
CA THR A 457 12.06 -3.52 5.87
C THR A 457 12.79 -4.83 6.20
N LEU A 458 12.69 -5.28 7.44
CA LEU A 458 13.04 -6.63 7.87
C LEU A 458 11.79 -7.51 7.78
N VAL A 459 11.88 -8.67 7.11
CA VAL A 459 10.85 -9.71 7.11
C VAL A 459 11.38 -10.95 7.82
N VAL A 460 10.61 -11.49 8.76
CA VAL A 460 10.89 -12.76 9.44
C VAL A 460 9.69 -13.67 9.26
N PRO A 461 9.78 -14.75 8.45
CA PRO A 461 8.70 -15.73 8.29
C PRO A 461 8.68 -16.67 9.50
N LEU A 462 8.31 -16.15 10.67
CA LEU A 462 8.33 -16.89 11.94
C LEU A 462 7.44 -18.15 11.88
N GLY A 463 6.37 -18.11 11.10
CA GLY A 463 5.53 -19.26 10.78
C GLY A 463 6.32 -20.39 10.13
N THR A 464 7.14 -20.08 9.11
CA THR A 464 8.05 -21.04 8.47
C THR A 464 9.13 -21.52 9.44
N LEU A 465 9.80 -20.60 10.15
CA LEU A 465 10.89 -20.93 11.10
C LEU A 465 10.46 -21.83 12.26
N LEU A 466 9.19 -21.74 12.69
CA LEU A 466 8.61 -22.61 13.72
C LEU A 466 7.96 -23.87 13.14
N GLY A 467 7.81 -23.99 11.83
CA GLY A 467 7.10 -25.08 11.16
C GLY A 467 5.57 -24.99 11.26
N LEU A 468 4.99 -23.81 11.48
CA LEU A 468 3.55 -23.55 11.36
C LEU A 468 3.14 -23.51 9.88
N ALA A 469 3.79 -22.60 9.16
CA ALA A 469 3.79 -22.54 7.71
C ALA A 469 4.88 -23.48 7.16
N PRO A 470 4.81 -23.86 5.87
CA PRO A 470 5.91 -24.55 5.21
C PRO A 470 7.08 -23.59 4.91
N GLY A 471 8.23 -24.16 4.56
CA GLY A 471 9.37 -23.44 3.96
C GLY A 471 9.54 -23.76 2.49
#